data_AF-A0A1M7IQ24-F1
#
_entry.id   AF-A0A1M7IQ24-F1
#
_cell.length_a   1.000
_cell.length_b   1.000
_cell.length_c   1.000
_cell.angle_alpha   90.00
_cell.angle_beta   90.00
_cell.angle_gamma   90.00
#
_symmetry.space_group_name_H-M   'P 1'
#
loop_
_entity.id
_entity.type
_entity.pdbx_description
1 polymer ?
#
loop_
_entity_poly.entity_id
_entity_poly.type
_entity_poly.pdbx_seq_one_letter_code
_entity_poly.pdbx_strand_id
1 'polypeptide(L)'
;MKTKVNEISIKYQGNFKVSQAPKITSSASAAELLFDAWDKDRIGLQECFKVMLLNNSNKVKGIFEVSTGGITGTLVDVRILFAVILKSLSTSIILAHYAK
;
A
#
# COMPACT_ATOMS: atom_id res chain seq x y z
N MET A 1 41.89 7.18 9.31
CA MET A 1 41.02 6.78 8.18
C MET A 1 39.82 7.71 8.15
N LYS A 2 39.49 8.34 7.01
CA LYS A 2 38.23 9.09 6.86
C LYS A 2 37.13 8.10 6.49
N THR A 3 36.28 7.76 7.45
CA THR A 3 35.10 6.93 7.20
C THR A 3 34.10 7.75 6.39
N LYS A 4 33.76 7.29 5.18
CA LYS A 4 32.69 7.86 4.35
C LYS A 4 31.44 6.99 4.49
N VAL A 5 30.32 7.61 4.79
CA VAL A 5 28.99 6.99 4.80
C VAL A 5 28.16 7.53 3.62
N ASN A 6 27.12 6.80 3.24
CA ASN A 6 26.23 7.21 2.15
C ASN A 6 25.26 8.30 2.63
N GLU A 7 25.03 9.32 1.79
CA GLU A 7 23.92 10.25 1.94
C GLU A 7 22.63 9.60 1.41
N ILE A 8 21.51 9.80 2.12
CA ILE A 8 20.19 9.32 1.71
C ILE A 8 19.25 10.51 1.55
N SER A 9 18.66 10.69 0.38
CA SER A 9 17.64 11.71 0.11
C SER A 9 16.31 11.08 -0.27
N ILE A 10 15.24 11.50 0.40
CA ILE A 10 13.89 10.96 0.20
C ILE A 10 12.98 12.07 -0.34
N LYS A 11 12.62 12.01 -1.63
CA LYS A 11 11.66 12.95 -2.26
C LYS A 11 10.31 12.32 -2.62
N TYR A 12 9.20 12.88 -2.13
CA TYR A 12 7.84 12.52 -2.53
C TYR A 12 7.23 13.68 -3.35
N GLN A 13 6.69 13.38 -4.53
CA GLN A 13 6.01 14.35 -5.40
C GLN A 13 4.60 13.84 -5.67
N GLY A 14 3.61 14.38 -4.94
CA GLY A 14 2.20 14.04 -5.14
C GLY A 14 1.51 15.07 -6.03
N ASN A 15 1.24 14.73 -7.29
CA ASN A 15 0.42 15.56 -8.20
C ASN A 15 -1.09 15.26 -8.06
N PHE A 16 -1.50 14.69 -6.93
CA PHE A 16 -2.84 14.16 -6.73
C PHE A 16 -3.77 15.21 -6.11
N LYS A 17 -4.92 15.46 -6.77
CA LYS A 17 -5.98 16.32 -6.24
C LYS A 17 -6.72 15.60 -5.12
N VAL A 18 -6.31 15.86 -3.88
CA VAL A 18 -6.92 15.30 -2.65
C VAL A 18 -8.44 15.54 -2.59
N SER A 19 -8.94 16.62 -3.19
CA SER A 19 -10.38 16.89 -3.26
C SER A 19 -11.17 15.78 -3.96
N GLN A 20 -10.61 15.16 -4.99
CA GLN A 20 -11.23 14.11 -5.81
C GLN A 20 -10.98 12.69 -5.28
N ALA A 21 -10.21 12.58 -4.20
CA ALA A 21 -9.85 11.30 -3.61
C ALA A 21 -11.06 10.59 -2.97
N PRO A 22 -11.24 9.28 -3.20
CA PRO A 22 -12.20 8.49 -2.45
C PRO A 22 -11.93 8.58 -0.95
N LYS A 23 -12.99 8.67 -0.15
CA LYS A 23 -12.91 8.64 1.31
C LYS A 23 -13.42 7.30 1.81
N ILE A 24 -12.64 6.62 2.64
CA ILE A 24 -13.05 5.39 3.30
C ILE A 24 -13.89 5.74 4.53
N THR A 25 -15.10 5.19 4.59
CA THR A 25 -16.05 5.37 5.70
C THR A 25 -16.42 4.06 6.37
N SER A 26 -16.15 2.92 5.72
CA SER A 26 -16.42 1.58 6.23
C SER A 26 -15.45 0.55 5.66
N SER A 27 -15.36 -0.62 6.30
CA SER A 27 -14.62 -1.76 5.77
C SER A 27 -15.15 -2.20 4.39
N ALA A 28 -16.47 -2.10 4.16
CA ALA A 28 -17.07 -2.40 2.87
C ALA A 28 -16.55 -1.47 1.75
N SER A 29 -16.51 -0.15 2.01
CA SER A 29 -15.97 0.81 1.03
C SER A 29 -14.48 0.58 0.74
N ALA A 30 -13.71 0.14 1.74
CA ALA A 30 -12.31 -0.23 1.54
C ALA A 30 -12.18 -1.52 0.71
N ALA A 31 -13.00 -2.53 1.00
CA ALA A 31 -12.99 -3.81 0.30
C ALA A 31 -13.37 -3.65 -1.18
N GLU A 32 -14.35 -2.81 -1.51
CA GLU A 32 -14.75 -2.50 -2.88
C GLU A 32 -13.57 -1.88 -3.67
N LEU A 33 -12.97 -0.81 -3.13
CA LEU A 33 -11.81 -0.16 -3.77
C LEU A 33 -10.59 -1.09 -3.88
N LEU A 34 -10.34 -1.93 -2.88
CA LEU A 34 -9.26 -2.93 -2.92
C LEU A 34 -9.53 -4.00 -3.99
N PHE A 35 -10.78 -4.47 -4.06
CA PHE A 35 -11.19 -5.45 -5.04
C PHE A 35 -11.01 -4.87 -6.44
N ASP A 36 -11.49 -3.66 -6.71
CA ASP A 36 -11.35 -3.00 -8.02
C ASP A 36 -9.89 -2.78 -8.44
N ALA A 37 -9.01 -2.47 -7.49
CA ALA A 37 -7.58 -2.34 -7.73
C ALA A 37 -6.83 -3.69 -7.82
N TRP A 38 -7.53 -4.81 -7.62
CA TRP A 38 -6.93 -6.14 -7.72
C TRP A 38 -6.90 -6.64 -9.15
N ASP A 39 -5.82 -7.32 -9.51
CA ASP A 39 -5.74 -8.07 -10.75
C ASP A 39 -6.70 -9.28 -10.69
N LYS A 40 -7.81 -9.18 -11.42
CA LYS A 40 -8.88 -10.18 -11.42
C LYS A 40 -8.43 -11.53 -11.97
N ASP A 41 -7.43 -11.55 -12.85
CA ASP A 41 -6.89 -12.78 -13.44
C ASP A 41 -6.03 -13.55 -12.43
N ARG A 42 -5.57 -12.88 -11.37
CA ARG A 42 -4.76 -13.49 -10.30
C ARG A 42 -5.58 -13.88 -9.06
N ILE A 43 -6.84 -13.44 -8.97
CA ILE A 43 -7.73 -13.84 -7.89
C ILE A 43 -7.97 -15.36 -7.98
N GLY A 44 -7.74 -16.06 -6.88
CA GLY A 44 -7.91 -17.52 -6.75
C GLY A 44 -6.72 -18.35 -7.22
N LEU A 45 -5.74 -17.71 -7.88
CA LEU A 45 -4.53 -18.35 -8.38
C LEU A 45 -3.42 -18.40 -7.33
N GLN A 46 -3.15 -17.26 -6.67
CA GLN A 46 -2.06 -17.13 -5.70
C GLN A 46 -2.37 -16.05 -4.66
N GLU A 47 -1.72 -16.12 -3.51
CA GLU A 47 -1.86 -15.10 -2.47
C GLU A 47 -1.21 -13.77 -2.86
N CYS A 48 -1.84 -12.67 -2.46
CA CYS A 48 -1.29 -11.33 -2.65
C CYS A 48 -1.65 -10.42 -1.47
N PHE A 49 -0.70 -9.55 -1.12
CA PHE A 49 -0.83 -8.61 -0.01
C PHE A 49 -0.68 -7.18 -0.51
N LYS A 50 -1.66 -6.34 -0.20
CA LYS A 50 -1.70 -4.92 -0.57
C LYS A 50 -1.86 -4.04 0.67
N VAL A 51 -1.41 -2.80 0.55
CA VAL A 51 -1.65 -1.73 1.52
C VAL A 51 -2.37 -0.57 0.84
N MET A 52 -3.51 -0.16 1.41
CA MET A 52 -4.16 1.10 1.07
C MET A 52 -3.61 2.20 1.98
N LEU A 53 -3.12 3.27 1.36
CA LEU A 53 -2.46 4.39 1.99
C LEU A 53 -3.46 5.55 2.17
N LEU A 54 -3.62 6.06 3.38
CA LEU A 54 -4.62 7.06 3.72
C LEU A 54 -4.00 8.34 4.30
N ASN A 55 -4.71 9.46 4.11
CA ASN A 55 -4.45 10.70 4.85
C ASN A 55 -5.34 10.80 6.12
N ASN A 56 -5.17 11.89 6.89
CA ASN A 56 -5.85 12.09 8.18
C ASN A 56 -7.38 12.22 8.06
N SER A 57 -7.87 12.45 6.85
CA SER A 57 -9.30 12.53 6.53
C SER A 57 -9.85 11.21 5.99
N ASN A 58 -9.09 10.10 6.12
CA ASN A 58 -9.36 8.79 5.54
C ASN A 58 -9.52 8.81 4.00
N LYS A 59 -8.90 9.78 3.33
CA LYS A 59 -8.88 9.82 1.87
C LYS A 59 -7.75 8.95 1.33
N VAL A 60 -8.06 8.16 0.30
CA VAL A 60 -7.12 7.25 -0.34
C VAL A 60 -6.08 8.02 -1.12
N LYS A 61 -4.81 7.83 -0.75
CA LYS A 61 -3.63 8.36 -1.45
C LYS A 61 -3.12 7.40 -2.51
N GLY A 62 -3.37 6.10 -2.33
CA GLY A 62 -2.99 5.05 -3.26
C GLY A 62 -3.14 3.66 -2.65
N ILE A 63 -3.00 2.64 -3.50
CA ILE A 63 -2.92 1.23 -3.11
C ILE A 63 -1.60 0.69 -3.66
N PHE A 64 -0.84 -0.01 -2.83
CA PHE A 64 0.45 -0.59 -3.19
C PHE A 64 0.43 -2.10 -2.94
N GLU A 65 0.83 -2.89 -3.93
CA GLU A 65 1.08 -4.32 -3.77
C GLU A 65 2.43 -4.53 -3.09
N VAL A 66 2.40 -5.05 -1.87
CA VAL A 66 3.59 -5.26 -1.05
C VAL A 66 4.27 -6.56 -1.45
N SER A 67 3.49 -7.59 -1.71
CA SER A 67 4.00 -8.91 -2.05
C SER A 67 2.98 -9.76 -2.80
N THR A 68 3.51 -10.70 -3.57
CA THR A 68 2.75 -11.81 -4.14
C THR A 68 3.45 -13.11 -3.80
N GLY A 69 2.68 -14.10 -3.42
CA GLY A 69 3.16 -15.37 -2.92
C GLY A 69 2.72 -16.55 -3.78
N GLY A 70 2.84 -17.74 -3.21
CA GLY A 70 2.31 -18.96 -3.81
C GLY A 70 0.86 -19.20 -3.40
N ILE A 71 0.46 -20.47 -3.39
CA ILE A 71 -0.90 -20.89 -3.00
C ILE A 71 -1.09 -20.88 -1.47
N THR A 72 0.00 -21.04 -0.70
CA THR A 72 -0.04 -21.29 0.75
C THR A 72 0.56 -20.16 1.59
N GLY A 73 0.88 -19.02 0.98
CA GLY A 73 1.51 -17.93 1.70
C GLY A 73 2.13 -16.87 0.80
N THR A 74 2.13 -15.63 1.28
CA THR A 74 2.99 -14.53 0.80
C THR A 74 3.78 -13.90 1.95
N LEU A 75 5.01 -13.49 1.67
CA LEU A 75 5.90 -12.87 2.66
C LEU A 75 5.83 -11.35 2.58
N VAL A 76 5.64 -10.71 3.71
CA VAL A 76 5.62 -9.24 3.84
C VAL A 76 6.90 -8.77 4.54
N ASP A 77 7.79 -8.09 3.81
CA ASP A 77 8.92 -7.39 4.44
C ASP A 77 8.45 -6.07 5.04
N VAL A 78 8.41 -6.02 6.37
CA VAL A 78 7.97 -4.84 7.12
C VAL A 78 8.82 -3.60 6.81
N ARG A 79 10.10 -3.75 6.45
CA ARG A 79 10.97 -2.61 6.13
C ARG A 79 10.54 -1.96 4.83
N ILE A 80 10.17 -2.77 3.83
CA ILE A 80 9.64 -2.28 2.55
C ILE A 80 8.27 -1.66 2.76
N LEU A 81 7.39 -2.32 3.51
CA LEU A 81 6.07 -1.80 3.86
C LEU A 81 6.18 -0.41 4.52
N PHE A 82 7.00 -0.27 5.56
CA PHE A 82 7.19 1.00 6.24
C PHE A 82 7.93 2.03 5.38
N ALA A 83 8.88 1.61 4.52
CA ALA A 83 9.49 2.53 3.56
C ALA A 83 8.43 3.16 2.66
N VAL A 84 7.46 2.40 2.15
CA VAL A 84 6.35 2.92 1.33
C VAL A 84 5.42 3.82 2.15
N ILE A 85 5.05 3.43 3.36
CA ILE A 85 4.16 4.21 4.24
C ILE A 85 4.79 5.56 4.59
N LEU A 86 6.05 5.56 5.02
CA LEU A 86 6.78 6.77 5.41
C LEU A 86 7.07 7.64 4.19
N LYS A 87 7.49 7.04 3.07
CA LYS A 87 7.74 7.75 1.82
C LYS A 87 6.50 8.46 1.31
N SER A 88 5.35 7.78 1.41
CA SER A 88 4.08 8.32 0.94
C SER A 88 3.47 9.32 1.91
N LEU A 89 4.06 9.59 3.09
CA LEU A 89 3.51 10.48 4.12
C LEU A 89 2.06 10.10 4.50
N SER A 90 1.81 8.80 4.62
CA SER A 90 0.49 8.28 4.98
C SER A 90 0.31 8.33 6.50
N THR A 91 -0.87 8.74 6.96
CA THR A 91 -1.18 8.86 8.39
C THR A 91 -1.93 7.66 8.94
N SER A 92 -2.54 6.88 8.05
CA SER A 92 -3.19 5.61 8.36
C SER A 92 -3.09 4.66 7.16
N ILE A 93 -3.28 3.37 7.42
CA ILE A 93 -3.20 2.32 6.42
C ILE A 93 -4.33 1.31 6.60
N ILE A 94 -4.70 0.63 5.53
CA ILE A 94 -5.50 -0.60 5.58
C ILE A 94 -4.69 -1.69 4.89
N LEU A 95 -4.47 -2.80 5.59
CA LEU A 95 -3.80 -3.98 5.06
C LEU A 95 -4.84 -4.92 4.47
N ALA A 96 -4.54 -5.50 3.32
CA ALA A 96 -5.42 -6.41 2.62
C ALA A 96 -4.64 -7.63 2.16
N HIS A 97 -5.13 -8.80 2.55
CA HIS A 97 -4.56 -10.08 2.14
C HIS A 97 -5.64 -10.85 1.40
N TYR A 98 -5.36 -11.16 0.14
CA TYR A 98 -6.14 -12.16 -0.56
C TYR A 98 -5.49 -13.52 -0.31
N ALA A 99 -6.21 -14.34 0.46
CA ALA A 99 -5.93 -15.75 0.67
C ALA A 99 -7.04 -16.58 0.00
N LYS A 100 -6.66 -17.73 -0.55
CA LYS A 100 -7.61 -18.66 -1.18
C LYS A 100 -8.40 -19.43 -0.13
#